data_AF-A0A1B6CD55-F1
#
_entry.id   AF-A0A1B6CD55-F1
#
_cell.length_a   1.000
_cell.length_b   1.000
_cell.length_c   1.000
_cell.angle_alpha   90.00
_cell.angle_beta   90.00
_cell.angle_gamma   90.00
#
_symmetry.space_group_name_H-M   'P 1'
#
loop_
_entity.id
_entity.type
_entity.pdbx_description
1 polymer ?
#
loop_
_entity_poly.entity_id
_entity_poly.type
_entity_poly.pdbx_seq_one_letter_code
_entity_poly.pdbx_strand_id
1 'polypeptide(L)'
;DPYAFAKDFLAGGISAAVSKTVVAPIERVKLLLQVQAVSKQITVDQQYKGIIDCFTRIPKEQGFASFWRGNLANVIRYFPTQALNFAFKDVYKQVFLGGVDKKTQFWRYFAGNLASGGAAGATSLCFVYPLDFARTRLAADVGKGAAEREFS
;
A
#
# COMPACT_ATOMS: atom_id res chain seq x y z
N ASP A 1 -20.27 -6.46 -19.91
CA ASP A 1 -21.25 -5.39 -19.65
C ASP A 1 -20.55 -4.27 -18.86
N PRO A 2 -20.40 -3.06 -19.43
CA PRO A 2 -19.74 -1.93 -18.76
C PRO A 2 -20.37 -1.53 -17.42
N TYR A 3 -21.68 -1.73 -17.26
CA TYR A 3 -22.41 -1.32 -16.06
C TYR A 3 -22.16 -2.26 -14.88
N ALA A 4 -22.17 -3.57 -15.13
CA ALA A 4 -21.79 -4.58 -14.13
C ALA A 4 -20.33 -4.39 -13.70
N PHE A 5 -19.44 -4.13 -14.66
CA PHE A 5 -18.03 -3.84 -14.37
C PHE A 5 -17.84 -2.61 -13.48
N ALA A 6 -18.52 -1.50 -13.78
CA ALA A 6 -18.43 -0.28 -12.97
C ALA A 6 -18.92 -0.51 -11.54
N LYS A 7 -20.00 -1.30 -11.35
CA LYS A 7 -20.49 -1.67 -10.03
C LYS A 7 -19.47 -2.48 -9.24
N ASP A 8 -18.91 -3.52 -9.84
CA ASP A 8 -17.92 -4.39 -9.17
C ASP A 8 -16.63 -3.61 -8.84
N PHE A 9 -16.20 -2.73 -9.75
CA PHE A 9 -15.04 -1.87 -9.54
C PHE A 9 -15.24 -0.89 -8.37
N LEU A 10 -16.39 -0.23 -8.31
CA LEU A 10 -16.72 0.71 -7.23
C LEU A 10 -16.94 -0.03 -5.90
N ALA A 11 -17.65 -1.16 -5.91
CA ALA A 11 -17.86 -1.98 -4.72
C ALA A 11 -16.53 -2.50 -4.16
N GLY A 12 -15.63 -2.97 -5.04
CA GLY A 12 -14.27 -3.36 -4.67
C GLY A 12 -13.47 -2.18 -4.10
N GLY A 13 -13.59 -0.99 -4.72
CA GLY A 13 -12.95 0.23 -4.24
C GLY A 13 -13.40 0.67 -2.86
N ILE A 14 -14.71 0.69 -2.61
CA ILE A 14 -15.28 1.03 -1.30
C ILE A 14 -14.87 -0.01 -0.25
N SER A 15 -14.97 -1.30 -0.58
CA SER A 15 -14.54 -2.38 0.32
C SER A 15 -13.06 -2.24 0.71
N ALA A 16 -12.19 -1.99 -0.28
CA ALA A 16 -10.77 -1.76 -0.04
C ALA A 16 -10.51 -0.49 0.79
N ALA A 17 -11.23 0.60 0.51
CA ALA A 17 -11.11 1.85 1.26
C ALA A 17 -11.47 1.66 2.74
N VAL A 18 -12.58 0.97 3.02
CA VAL A 18 -13.01 0.64 4.39
C VAL A 18 -11.98 -0.25 5.08
N SER A 19 -11.57 -1.34 4.42
CA SER A 19 -10.56 -2.26 4.96
C SER A 19 -9.26 -1.53 5.31
N LYS A 20 -8.72 -0.72 4.38
CA LYS A 20 -7.50 0.07 4.58
C LYS A 20 -7.63 1.10 5.69
N THR A 21 -8.79 1.72 5.83
CA THR A 21 -9.05 2.70 6.90
C THR A 21 -9.12 2.03 8.27
N VAL A 22 -9.70 0.82 8.36
CA VAL A 22 -9.73 0.05 9.62
C VAL A 22 -8.33 -0.37 10.05
N VAL A 23 -7.47 -0.80 9.11
CA VAL A 23 -6.11 -1.24 9.44
C VAL A 23 -5.07 -0.11 9.48
N ALA A 24 -5.42 1.12 9.07
CA ALA A 24 -4.49 2.24 9.02
C ALA A 24 -3.74 2.52 10.34
N PRO A 25 -4.38 2.48 11.54
CA PRO A 25 -3.68 2.73 12.79
C PRO A 25 -2.54 1.73 13.07
N ILE A 26 -2.77 0.44 12.84
CA ILE A 26 -1.75 -0.60 13.06
C ILE A 26 -0.69 -0.59 11.95
N GLU A 27 -1.07 -0.32 10.70
CA GLU A 27 -0.12 -0.12 9.60
C GLU A 27 0.82 1.05 9.91
N ARG A 28 0.31 2.14 10.50
CA ARG A 28 1.12 3.29 10.89
C ARG A 28 2.10 2.97 12.02
N VAL A 29 1.65 2.29 13.09
CA VAL A 29 2.53 1.88 14.19
C VAL A 29 3.66 0.98 13.67
N LYS A 30 3.33 0.02 12.80
CA LYS A 30 4.33 -0.82 12.13
C LYS A 30 5.35 0.04 11.37
N LEU A 31 4.89 0.97 10.53
CA LEU A 31 5.77 1.81 9.72
C LEU A 31 6.70 2.66 10.59
N LEU A 32 6.18 3.32 11.63
CA LEU A 32 6.98 4.12 12.55
C LEU A 32 8.07 3.28 13.24
N LEU A 33 7.72 2.10 13.75
CA LEU A 33 8.71 1.20 14.36
C LEU A 33 9.78 0.72 13.37
N GLN A 34 9.41 0.51 12.09
CA GLN A 34 10.33 0.07 11.04
C GLN A 34 11.28 1.19 10.57
N VAL A 35 10.82 2.44 10.50
CA VAL A 35 11.57 3.54 9.87
C VAL A 35 12.12 4.57 10.86
N GLN A 36 11.77 4.50 12.15
CA GLN A 36 12.21 5.48 13.16
C GLN A 36 13.73 5.63 13.27
N ALA A 37 14.50 4.57 13.01
CA ALA A 37 15.97 4.61 13.07
C ALA A 37 16.59 5.48 11.96
N VAL A 38 15.87 5.71 10.87
CA VAL A 38 16.31 6.54 9.73
C VAL A 38 15.54 7.85 9.61
N SER A 39 14.63 8.13 10.56
CA SER A 39 13.86 9.37 10.58
C SER A 39 14.72 10.53 11.06
N LYS A 40 14.61 11.69 10.40
CA LYS A 40 15.29 12.92 10.83
C LYS A 40 14.57 13.63 11.98
N GLN A 41 13.27 13.36 12.14
CA GLN A 41 12.42 14.00 13.15
C GLN A 41 12.42 13.24 14.49
N ILE A 42 12.79 11.96 14.51
CA ILE A 42 12.80 11.13 15.72
C ILE A 42 14.26 10.99 16.17
N THR A 43 14.61 11.63 17.28
CA THR A 43 15.92 11.46 17.90
C THR A 43 16.04 10.09 18.57
N VAL A 44 17.26 9.60 18.79
CA VAL A 44 17.52 8.26 19.35
C VAL A 44 16.85 8.07 20.72
N ASP A 45 16.80 9.12 21.54
CA ASP A 45 16.15 9.15 22.85
C ASP A 45 14.60 9.17 22.77
N GLN A 46 14.04 9.57 21.63
CA GLN A 46 12.58 9.68 21.42
C GLN A 46 11.98 8.48 20.68
N GLN A 47 12.79 7.51 20.27
CA GLN A 47 12.33 6.30 19.60
C GLN A 47 11.25 5.57 20.41
N TYR A 48 10.27 5.03 19.70
CA TYR A 48 9.20 4.24 20.27
C TYR A 48 9.74 2.89 20.73
N LYS A 49 9.45 2.54 21.98
CA LYS A 49 9.96 1.32 22.65
C LYS A 49 9.25 0.04 22.21
N GLY A 50 8.11 0.18 21.53
CA GLY A 50 7.32 -0.94 21.06
C GLY A 50 5.92 -0.51 20.65
N ILE A 51 5.08 -1.50 20.33
CA ILE A 51 3.73 -1.27 19.79
C ILE A 51 2.85 -0.48 20.77
N ILE A 52 2.81 -0.90 22.05
CA ILE A 52 1.97 -0.25 23.09
C ILE A 52 2.44 1.19 23.35
N ASP A 53 3.76 1.40 23.42
CA ASP A 53 4.34 2.74 23.57
C ASP A 53 3.94 3.65 22.39
N CYS A 54 4.00 3.13 21.17
CA CYS A 54 3.61 3.86 19.97
C CYS A 54 2.12 4.22 19.98
N PHE A 55 1.22 3.29 20.30
CA PHE A 55 -0.22 3.55 20.38
C PHE A 55 -0.61 4.55 21.46
N THR A 56 0.14 4.63 22.56
CA THR A 56 -0.14 5.56 23.66
C THR A 56 0.45 6.95 23.43
N ARG A 57 1.62 7.03 22.78
CA ARG A 57 2.32 8.30 22.52
C ARG A 57 1.80 9.04 21.31
N ILE A 58 1.48 8.34 20.21
CA ILE A 58 0.99 8.97 18.97
C ILE A 58 -0.16 9.97 19.21
N PRO A 59 -1.26 9.61 19.93
CA PRO A 59 -2.37 10.53 20.16
C PRO A 59 -1.97 11.73 21.01
N LYS A 60 -1.06 11.54 21.97
CA LYS A 60 -0.58 12.60 22.88
C LYS A 60 0.37 13.56 22.17
N GLU A 61 1.20 13.04 21.26
CA GLU A 61 2.20 13.82 20.55
C GLU A 61 1.60 14.55 19.34
N GLN A 62 0.72 13.90 18.59
CA GLN A 62 0.31 14.35 17.24
C GLN A 62 -1.21 14.40 17.04
N GLY A 63 -1.99 14.01 18.06
CA GLY A 63 -3.44 13.95 18.01
C GLY A 63 -3.98 12.61 17.50
N PHE A 64 -5.20 12.25 17.89
CA PHE A 64 -5.81 10.95 17.59
C PHE A 64 -5.99 10.68 16.08
N ALA A 65 -6.37 11.70 15.31
CA ALA A 65 -6.55 11.58 13.86
C ALA A 65 -5.24 11.26 13.11
N SER A 66 -4.08 11.46 13.74
CA SER A 66 -2.77 11.20 13.12
C SER A 66 -2.58 9.72 12.74
N PHE A 67 -3.27 8.77 13.38
CA PHE A 67 -3.23 7.35 12.99
C PHE A 67 -3.55 7.09 11.52
N TRP A 68 -4.31 7.97 10.86
CA TRP A 68 -4.67 7.86 9.45
C TRP A 68 -3.80 8.72 8.53
N ARG A 69 -2.70 9.30 9.01
CA ARG A 69 -1.76 10.06 8.18
C ARG A 69 -1.19 9.15 7.09
N GLY A 70 -1.34 9.56 5.82
CA GLY A 70 -0.97 8.76 4.65
C GLY A 70 -2.01 7.71 4.20
N ASN A 71 -3.16 7.57 4.88
CA ASN A 71 -4.21 6.62 4.48
C ASN A 71 -4.89 7.03 3.17
N LEU A 72 -5.05 8.33 2.90
CA LEU A 72 -5.65 8.82 1.65
C LEU A 72 -4.92 8.27 0.42
N ALA A 73 -3.59 8.32 0.42
CA ALA A 73 -2.78 7.75 -0.65
C ALA A 73 -3.00 6.23 -0.80
N ASN A 74 -3.21 5.51 0.31
CA ASN A 74 -3.52 4.08 0.29
C ASN A 74 -4.86 3.76 -0.38
N VAL A 75 -5.87 4.58 -0.11
CA VAL A 75 -7.21 4.44 -0.69
C VAL A 75 -7.17 4.77 -2.18
N ILE A 76 -6.56 5.91 -2.54
CA ILE A 76 -6.44 6.33 -3.94
C ILE A 76 -5.69 5.29 -4.76
N ARG A 77 -4.61 4.72 -4.21
CA ARG A 77 -3.77 3.71 -4.90
C ARG A 77 -4.54 2.48 -5.38
N TYR A 78 -5.67 2.15 -4.75
CA TYR A 78 -6.49 1.01 -5.18
C TYR A 78 -6.97 1.16 -6.63
N PHE A 79 -7.52 2.32 -6.98
CA PHE A 79 -8.14 2.56 -8.29
C PHE A 79 -7.19 2.39 -9.48
N PRO A 80 -6.00 3.06 -9.54
CA PRO A 80 -5.06 2.86 -10.63
C PRO A 80 -4.48 1.44 -10.61
N THR A 81 -4.26 0.85 -9.43
CA THR A 81 -3.77 -0.54 -9.33
C THR A 81 -4.77 -1.52 -9.93
N GLN A 82 -6.06 -1.35 -9.67
CA GLN A 82 -7.11 -2.20 -10.23
C GLN A 82 -7.30 -1.98 -11.73
N ALA A 83 -7.22 -0.73 -12.19
CA ALA A 83 -7.27 -0.40 -13.62
C ALA A 83 -6.11 -1.07 -14.39
N LEU A 84 -4.89 -1.03 -13.85
CA LEU A 84 -3.71 -1.67 -14.43
C LEU A 84 -3.80 -3.20 -14.36
N ASN A 85 -4.29 -3.75 -13.26
CA ASN A 85 -4.58 -5.18 -13.17
C ASN A 85 -5.57 -5.60 -14.25
N PHE A 86 -6.64 -4.85 -14.45
CA PHE A 86 -7.61 -5.15 -15.49
C PHE A 86 -6.99 -5.09 -16.90
N ALA A 87 -6.19 -4.06 -17.19
CA ALA A 87 -5.57 -3.89 -18.49
C ALA A 87 -4.52 -4.96 -18.84
N PHE A 88 -3.73 -5.41 -17.85
CA PHE A 88 -2.51 -6.17 -18.13
C PHE A 88 -2.49 -7.60 -17.59
N LYS A 89 -3.34 -7.95 -16.61
CA LYS A 89 -3.27 -9.26 -15.95
C LYS A 89 -3.52 -10.41 -16.93
N ASP A 90 -4.54 -10.29 -17.77
CA ASP A 90 -4.89 -11.34 -18.73
C ASP A 90 -3.88 -11.42 -19.87
N VAL A 91 -3.34 -10.28 -20.31
CA VAL A 91 -2.25 -10.21 -21.29
C VAL A 91 -1.02 -10.95 -20.77
N TYR A 92 -0.55 -10.64 -19.56
CA TYR A 92 0.62 -11.31 -18.99
C TYR A 92 0.37 -12.79 -18.72
N LYS A 93 -0.82 -13.17 -18.26
CA LYS A 93 -1.16 -14.58 -18.11
C LYS A 93 -1.14 -15.31 -19.44
N GLN A 94 -1.68 -14.73 -20.51
CA GLN A 94 -1.65 -15.36 -21.82
C GLN A 94 -0.22 -15.47 -22.37
N VAL A 95 0.60 -14.45 -22.20
CA VAL A 95 2.00 -14.44 -22.65
C VAL A 95 2.85 -15.49 -21.92
N PHE A 96 2.72 -15.61 -20.59
CA PHE A 96 3.59 -16.46 -19.78
C PHE A 96 3.01 -17.86 -19.46
N LEU A 97 1.69 -18.04 -19.56
CA LEU A 97 0.99 -19.30 -19.24
C LEU A 97 0.17 -19.85 -20.42
N GLY A 98 0.17 -19.18 -21.58
CA GLY A 98 -0.48 -19.65 -22.78
C GLY A 98 0.04 -21.03 -23.18
N GLY A 99 -0.86 -22.02 -23.20
CA GLY A 99 -0.53 -23.41 -23.57
C GLY A 99 0.19 -24.21 -22.48
N VAL A 100 0.33 -23.70 -21.26
CA VAL A 100 0.93 -24.44 -20.14
C VAL A 100 -0.17 -25.16 -19.35
N ASP A 101 -0.10 -26.49 -19.33
CA ASP A 101 -1.04 -27.29 -18.54
C ASP A 101 -0.57 -27.40 -17.08
N LYS A 102 -1.42 -26.92 -16.17
CA LYS A 102 -1.18 -26.90 -14.73
C LYS A 102 -0.94 -28.29 -14.13
N LYS A 103 -1.57 -29.34 -14.69
CA LYS A 103 -1.53 -30.70 -14.11
C LYS A 103 -0.30 -31.49 -14.54
N THR A 104 0.22 -31.24 -15.74
CA THR A 104 1.34 -32.00 -16.31
C THR A 104 2.67 -31.25 -16.22
N GLN A 105 2.64 -29.91 -16.14
CA GLN A 105 3.84 -29.07 -16.21
C GLN A 105 3.96 -28.11 -15.01
N PHE A 106 4.00 -28.67 -13.79
CA PHE A 106 4.04 -27.89 -12.55
C PHE A 106 5.12 -26.80 -12.53
N TRP A 107 6.38 -27.13 -12.81
CA TRP A 107 7.48 -26.16 -12.73
C TRP A 107 7.38 -25.05 -13.79
N ARG A 108 6.88 -25.37 -14.99
CA ARG A 108 6.67 -24.38 -16.05
C ARG A 108 5.49 -23.47 -15.73
N TYR A 109 4.42 -24.02 -15.16
CA TYR A 109 3.30 -23.25 -14.64
C TYR A 109 3.73 -22.35 -13.48
N PHE A 110 4.54 -22.86 -12.55
CA PHE A 110 5.06 -22.08 -11.42
C PHE A 110 5.92 -20.91 -11.90
N ALA A 111 6.90 -21.18 -12.76
CA ALA A 111 7.76 -20.15 -13.34
C ALA A 111 6.96 -19.11 -14.15
N GLY A 112 6.00 -19.55 -14.95
CA GLY A 112 5.12 -18.66 -15.72
C GLY A 112 4.24 -17.78 -14.84
N ASN A 113 3.72 -18.29 -13.71
CA ASN A 113 2.96 -17.49 -12.76
C ASN A 113 3.84 -16.45 -12.05
N LEU A 114 5.07 -16.84 -11.68
CA LEU A 114 6.02 -15.92 -11.06
C LEU A 114 6.43 -14.81 -12.04
N ALA A 115 6.72 -15.16 -13.29
CA ALA A 115 7.03 -14.19 -14.35
C ALA A 115 5.83 -13.28 -14.66
N SER A 116 4.63 -13.83 -14.77
CA SER A 116 3.40 -13.06 -14.99
C SER A 116 3.11 -12.10 -13.83
N GLY A 117 3.23 -12.56 -12.59
CA GLY A 117 3.06 -11.74 -11.40
C GLY A 117 4.13 -10.65 -11.27
N GLY A 118 5.40 -10.99 -11.54
CA GLY A 118 6.52 -10.05 -11.52
C GLY A 118 6.38 -8.96 -12.58
N ALA A 119 6.06 -9.33 -13.83
CA ALA A 119 5.86 -8.37 -14.92
C ALA A 119 4.64 -7.47 -14.68
N ALA A 120 3.50 -8.04 -14.27
CA ALA A 120 2.32 -7.25 -13.92
C ALA A 120 2.59 -6.29 -12.75
N GLY A 121 3.33 -6.76 -11.74
CA GLY A 121 3.75 -5.95 -10.59
C GLY A 121 4.66 -4.79 -11.00
N ALA A 122 5.70 -5.07 -11.79
CA ALA A 122 6.62 -4.05 -12.30
C ALA A 122 5.90 -2.97 -13.12
N THR A 123 5.03 -3.37 -14.04
CA THR A 123 4.23 -2.45 -14.84
C THR A 123 3.29 -1.61 -13.97
N SER A 124 2.64 -2.21 -12.96
CA SER A 124 1.80 -1.46 -12.02
C SER A 124 2.63 -0.40 -11.27
N LEU A 125 3.80 -0.80 -10.77
CA LEU A 125 4.71 0.08 -10.04
C LEU A 125 5.18 1.28 -10.88
N CYS A 126 5.38 1.14 -12.19
CA CYS A 126 5.71 2.29 -13.05
C CYS A 126 4.72 3.46 -12.94
N PHE A 127 3.45 3.18 -12.62
CA PHE A 127 2.42 4.21 -12.47
C PHE A 127 2.09 4.53 -11.01
N VAL A 128 2.06 3.53 -10.13
CA VAL A 128 1.58 3.72 -8.75
C VAL A 128 2.68 3.98 -7.73
N TYR A 129 3.96 3.81 -8.09
CA TYR A 129 5.09 4.03 -7.19
C TYR A 129 5.14 5.44 -6.56
N PRO A 130 4.80 6.54 -7.28
CA PRO A 130 4.70 7.86 -6.64
C PRO A 130 3.70 7.92 -5.48
N LEU A 131 2.58 7.18 -5.57
CA LEU A 131 1.59 7.10 -4.49
C LEU A 131 2.11 6.28 -3.30
N ASP A 132 2.83 5.19 -3.55
CA ASP A 132 3.47 4.39 -2.50
C ASP A 132 4.55 5.20 -1.77
N PHE A 133 5.32 6.01 -2.51
CA PHE A 133 6.29 6.93 -1.95
C PHE A 133 5.61 7.99 -1.06
N ALA A 134 4.60 8.68 -1.57
CA ALA A 134 3.85 9.69 -0.81
C ALA A 134 3.23 9.11 0.47
N ARG A 135 2.60 7.94 0.38
CA ARG A 135 2.05 7.21 1.53
C ARG A 135 3.10 6.95 2.61
N THR A 136 4.27 6.46 2.21
CA THR A 136 5.34 6.07 3.15
C THR A 136 5.94 7.31 3.83
N ARG A 137 6.21 8.38 3.07
CA ARG A 137 6.72 9.64 3.63
C ARG A 137 5.72 10.28 4.60
N LEU A 138 4.46 10.39 4.22
CA LEU A 138 3.41 10.96 5.06
C LEU A 138 3.17 10.12 6.33
N ALA A 139 3.20 8.79 6.23
CA ALA A 139 3.02 7.92 7.40
C ALA A 139 4.19 8.02 8.40
N ALA A 140 5.41 8.23 7.90
CA ALA A 140 6.62 8.40 8.70
C ALA A 140 6.76 9.80 9.32
N ASP A 141 6.08 10.81 8.79
CA ASP A 141 6.12 12.18 9.31
C ASP A 141 5.45 12.26 10.70
N VAL A 142 6.20 12.75 11.69
CA VAL A 142 5.79 12.91 13.09
C VAL A 142 5.56 14.37 13.48
N GLY A 143 5.64 15.32 12.55
CA GLY A 143 5.42 16.76 12.81
C GLY A 143 4.02 17.04 13.36
N LYS A 144 3.93 17.91 14.38
CA LYS A 144 2.67 18.18 15.11
C LYS A 144 1.84 19.24 14.39
N GLY A 145 2.46 20.32 13.94
CA GLY A 145 1.84 21.43 13.19
C GLY A 145 2.24 21.49 11.71
N ALA A 146 1.56 22.32 10.91
CA ALA A 146 1.88 22.49 9.48
C ALA A 146 3.31 23.00 9.23
N ALA A 147 3.88 23.76 10.18
CA ALA A 147 5.26 24.25 10.11
C ALA A 147 6.32 23.21 10.52
N GLU A 148 5.93 22.13 11.21
CA GLU A 148 6.82 21.06 11.70
C GLU A 148 6.74 19.79 10.86
N ARG A 149 5.77 19.72 9.93
CA ARG A 149 5.64 18.62 8.97
C ARG A 149 6.66 18.78 7.87
N GLU A 150 7.35 17.70 7.54
CA GLU A 150 8.23 17.67 6.37
C GLU A 150 7.42 17.50 5.07
N PHE A 151 6.20 16.93 5.15
CA PHE A 151 5.36 16.64 3.99
C PHE A 151 3.91 17.06 4.24
N SER A 152 3.33 17.84 3.32
CA SER A 152 1.90 18.25 3.34
C SER A 152 1.11 17.61 2.22
#